data_AF-A0AAU0KBR7-F1
#
_entry.id   AF-A0AAU0KBR7-F1
#
_cell.length_a   1.000
_cell.length_b   1.000
_cell.length_c   1.000
_cell.angle_alpha   90.00
_cell.angle_beta   90.00
_cell.angle_gamma   90.00
#
_symmetry.space_group_name_H-M   'P 1'
#
loop_
_entity.id
_entity.type
_entity.pdbx_description
1 polymer ?
#
loop_
_entity_poly.entity_id
_entity_poly.type
_entity_poly.pdbx_seq_one_letter_code
_entity_poly.pdbx_strand_id
1 'polypeptide(L)'
;MGMGLFGKLFEKKICSICGGEIGLLGNRRLADGNLCKKCAQKLSPWFDERRESTVAQIDEQLRDRERNLEELRGFSSSREVGNGGRLMIDEAGGRFVVLEDADDDLLAVNPDLVSLAQVERVELEVEHISHEEKRMIDGKKQSYEPPRFLHYFDFWEVITTSHPWAKRIRFRLNGPSLPLHAEGIARRQPHLDAYHEVKAHIELPPAGLLTDLGLNAPVALDYRTRQELDECDRCCEMHALIRSLLDASRADHKN
;
A
#
# COMPACT_ATOMS: atom_id res chain seq x y z
N MET A 1 1.40 -21.02 -55.57
CA MET A 1 2.24 -20.32 -54.58
C MET A 1 1.32 -19.67 -53.56
N GLY A 2 1.01 -20.37 -52.47
CA GLY A 2 0.20 -19.83 -51.38
C GLY A 2 1.05 -18.89 -50.54
N MET A 3 0.97 -17.59 -50.81
CA MET A 3 1.59 -16.56 -49.97
C MET A 3 0.72 -16.40 -48.72
N GLY A 4 1.35 -16.52 -47.55
CA GLY A 4 0.72 -16.90 -46.30
C GLY A 4 -0.25 -15.88 -45.71
N LEU A 5 -1.36 -16.41 -45.18
CA LEU A 5 -2.40 -15.73 -44.41
C LEU A 5 -1.96 -15.36 -42.97
N PHE A 6 -0.65 -15.22 -42.71
CA PHE A 6 -0.08 -14.97 -41.38
C PHE A 6 0.85 -13.74 -41.31
N GLY A 7 1.04 -13.01 -42.42
CA GLY A 7 1.98 -11.88 -42.50
C GLY A 7 1.50 -10.53 -41.95
N LYS A 8 0.37 -10.47 -41.23
CA LYS A 8 -0.20 -9.22 -40.67
C LYS A 8 -0.57 -9.32 -39.19
N LEU A 9 0.04 -10.23 -38.44
CA LEU A 9 -0.12 -10.24 -36.99
C LEU A 9 0.98 -9.39 -36.36
N PHE A 10 0.61 -8.15 -36.07
CA PHE A 10 1.28 -7.15 -35.23
C PHE A 10 2.41 -6.34 -35.89
N GLU A 11 2.08 -5.09 -36.27
CA GLU A 11 3.08 -4.04 -36.45
C GLU A 11 3.90 -3.92 -35.15
N LYS A 12 5.22 -4.10 -35.25
CA LYS A 12 6.13 -3.94 -34.12
C LYS A 12 6.10 -2.48 -33.67
N LYS A 13 5.76 -2.26 -32.41
CA LYS A 13 5.79 -0.91 -31.81
C LYS A 13 7.22 -0.57 -31.40
N ILE A 14 7.57 0.71 -31.52
CA ILE A 14 8.87 1.22 -31.10
C ILE A 14 8.67 2.09 -29.85
N CYS A 15 9.58 1.95 -28.89
CA CYS A 15 9.60 2.78 -27.69
C CYS A 15 9.98 4.22 -28.04
N SER A 16 9.12 5.18 -27.69
CA SER A 16 9.34 6.61 -27.91
C SER A 16 10.47 7.20 -27.07
N ILE A 17 10.92 6.50 -26.02
CA ILE A 17 12.00 6.93 -25.14
C ILE A 17 13.36 6.36 -25.57
N CYS A 18 13.47 5.04 -25.77
CA CYS A 18 14.76 4.40 -26.05
C CYS A 18 14.94 3.93 -27.50
N GLY A 19 13.92 4.07 -28.35
CA GLY A 19 13.96 3.59 -29.75
C GLY A 19 13.94 2.06 -29.91
N GLY A 20 13.88 1.29 -28.82
CA GLY A 20 13.87 -0.17 -28.87
C GLY A 20 12.51 -0.76 -29.32
N GLU A 21 12.54 -1.92 -29.96
CA GLU A 21 11.34 -2.67 -30.32
C GLU A 21 10.59 -3.14 -29.06
N ILE A 22 9.25 -3.05 -29.09
CA ILE A 22 8.36 -3.48 -28.02
C ILE A 22 7.66 -4.77 -28.43
N GLY A 23 7.88 -5.83 -27.64
CA GLY A 23 7.18 -7.11 -27.80
C GLY A 23 5.70 -7.04 -27.44
N LEU A 24 4.96 -8.11 -27.76
CA LEU A 24 3.49 -8.18 -27.70
C LEU A 24 2.88 -7.77 -26.34
N LEU A 25 3.54 -8.11 -25.24
CA LEU A 25 3.04 -7.91 -23.87
C LEU A 25 3.75 -6.77 -23.12
N GLY A 26 4.63 -6.03 -23.81
CA GLY A 26 5.51 -5.03 -23.19
C GLY A 26 5.10 -3.59 -23.39
N ASN A 27 4.02 -3.33 -24.14
CA ASN A 27 3.64 -1.98 -24.54
C ASN A 27 2.78 -1.27 -23.50
N ARG A 28 3.26 -0.14 -22.98
CA ARG A 28 2.43 0.85 -22.29
C ARG A 28 2.16 1.99 -23.27
N ARG A 29 0.87 2.26 -23.56
CA ARG A 29 0.48 3.37 -24.42
C ARG A 29 0.59 4.68 -23.64
N LEU A 30 1.20 5.69 -24.26
CA LEU A 30 1.25 7.08 -23.80
C LEU A 30 0.26 7.92 -24.61
N ALA A 31 0.07 9.19 -24.25
CA ALA A 31 -0.79 10.12 -24.98
C ALA A 31 -0.37 10.27 -26.45
N ASP A 32 0.94 10.42 -26.70
CA ASP A 32 1.55 10.68 -28.00
C ASP A 32 2.69 9.70 -28.33
N GLY A 33 2.69 8.50 -27.73
CA GLY A 33 3.76 7.52 -27.93
C GLY A 33 3.55 6.14 -27.33
N ASN A 34 4.62 5.35 -27.33
CA ASN A 34 4.66 4.01 -26.77
C ASN A 34 5.87 3.87 -25.83
N LEU A 35 5.68 3.20 -24.70
CA LEU A 35 6.70 3.01 -23.68
C LEU A 35 6.95 1.53 -23.44
N CYS A 36 8.21 1.11 -23.50
CA CYS A 36 8.58 -0.28 -23.23
C CYS A 36 8.66 -0.56 -21.72
N LYS A 37 8.49 -1.83 -21.33
CA LYS A 37 8.59 -2.28 -19.93
C LYS A 37 9.86 -1.80 -19.22
N LYS A 38 11.02 -1.81 -19.90
CA LYS A 38 12.31 -1.42 -19.30
C LYS A 38 12.38 0.06 -18.93
N CYS A 39 11.96 0.96 -19.83
CA CYS A 39 11.88 2.39 -19.52
C CYS A 39 10.84 2.64 -18.43
N ALA A 40 9.73 1.91 -18.48
CA ALA A 40 8.65 2.10 -17.53
C ALA A 40 8.96 1.59 -16.11
N GLN A 41 9.98 0.74 -15.94
CA GLN A 41 10.51 0.31 -14.63
C GLN A 41 11.46 1.34 -14.01
N LYS A 42 11.93 2.33 -14.76
CA LYS A 42 12.80 3.41 -14.25
C LYS A 42 12.02 4.60 -13.68
N LEU A 43 10.73 4.67 -13.98
CA LEU A 43 9.82 5.70 -13.49
C LEU A 43 9.68 5.63 -11.97
N SER A 44 9.12 6.69 -11.38
CA SER A 44 8.80 6.72 -9.96
C SER A 44 7.93 5.50 -9.57
N PRO A 45 8.20 4.84 -8.42
CA PRO A 45 7.35 3.77 -7.91
C PRO A 45 5.90 4.24 -7.70
N TRP A 46 5.74 5.48 -7.26
CA TRP A 46 4.46 6.11 -6.90
C TRP A 46 3.75 6.79 -8.08
N PHE A 47 4.26 6.64 -9.30
CA PHE A 47 3.70 7.26 -10.49
C PHE A 47 2.53 6.48 -11.09
N ASP A 48 1.32 7.02 -11.00
CA ASP A 48 0.05 6.41 -11.42
C ASP A 48 -0.47 6.90 -12.78
N GLU A 49 -0.14 8.13 -13.21
CA GLU A 49 -0.63 8.81 -14.45
C GLU A 49 0.03 8.35 -15.76
N ARG A 50 0.59 7.13 -15.80
CA ARG A 50 1.43 6.65 -16.93
C ARG A 50 0.76 6.66 -18.30
N ARG A 51 -0.54 6.36 -18.39
CA ARG A 51 -1.25 6.20 -19.68
C ARG A 51 -1.65 7.53 -20.32
N GLU A 52 -1.75 8.58 -19.51
CA GLU A 52 -2.18 9.91 -19.92
C GLU A 52 -0.99 10.86 -20.16
N SER A 53 0.20 10.43 -19.76
CA SER A 53 1.43 11.18 -19.94
C SER A 53 1.87 11.23 -21.39
N THR A 54 2.41 12.38 -21.79
CA THR A 54 3.12 12.56 -23.06
C THR A 54 4.55 11.99 -22.97
N VAL A 55 5.16 11.74 -24.13
CA VAL A 55 6.57 11.32 -24.23
C VAL A 55 7.48 12.35 -23.54
N ALA A 56 7.20 13.64 -23.68
CA ALA A 56 7.98 14.70 -23.04
C ALA A 56 7.92 14.64 -21.50
N GLN A 57 6.72 14.41 -20.93
CA GLN A 57 6.56 14.25 -19.47
C GLN A 57 7.28 13.01 -18.94
N ILE A 58 7.25 11.91 -19.70
CA ILE A 58 8.00 10.70 -19.35
C ILE A 58 9.51 10.93 -19.39
N ASP A 59 10.01 11.67 -20.39
CA ASP A 59 11.43 12.02 -20.48
C ASP A 59 11.87 12.94 -19.34
N GLU A 60 11.06 13.96 -19.01
CA GLU A 60 11.29 14.85 -17.86
C GLU A 60 11.37 14.05 -16.55
N GLN A 61 10.40 13.18 -16.30
CA GLN A 61 10.42 12.33 -15.12
C GLN A 61 11.69 11.47 -15.07
N LEU A 62 12.10 10.83 -16.18
CA LEU A 62 13.31 10.01 -16.18
C LEU A 62 14.58 10.80 -15.83
N ARG A 63 14.67 12.07 -16.26
CA ARG A 63 15.76 12.97 -15.84
C ARG A 63 15.68 13.31 -14.36
N ASP A 64 14.47 13.48 -13.83
CA ASP A 64 14.25 13.71 -12.40
C ASP A 64 14.67 12.48 -11.58
N ARG A 65 14.43 11.27 -12.09
CA ARG A 65 14.85 10.01 -11.46
C ARG A 65 16.36 9.86 -11.35
N GLU A 66 17.11 10.38 -12.33
CA GLU A 66 18.57 10.44 -12.28
C GLU A 66 19.06 11.43 -11.21
N ARG A 67 18.44 12.62 -11.11
CA ARG A 67 18.76 13.60 -10.06
C ARG A 67 18.39 13.08 -8.67
N ASN A 68 17.21 12.47 -8.54
CA ASN A 68 16.75 11.84 -7.32
C ASN A 68 17.74 10.80 -6.82
N LEU A 69 18.26 9.93 -7.70
CA LEU A 69 19.25 8.93 -7.32
C LEU A 69 20.54 9.55 -6.78
N GLU A 70 21.00 10.65 -7.38
CA GLU A 70 22.19 11.35 -6.91
C GLU A 70 21.97 11.92 -5.50
N GLU A 71 20.84 12.60 -5.28
CA GLU A 71 20.50 13.16 -3.96
C GLU A 71 20.30 12.06 -2.91
N LEU A 72 19.69 10.94 -3.31
CA LEU A 72 19.43 9.79 -2.45
C LEU A 72 20.71 9.16 -1.89
N ARG A 73 21.85 9.27 -2.57
CA ARG A 73 23.14 8.80 -2.03
C ARG A 73 23.57 9.55 -0.79
N GLY A 74 23.12 10.79 -0.62
CA GLY A 74 23.35 11.60 0.57
C GLY A 74 22.24 11.51 1.61
N PHE A 75 21.18 10.72 1.35
CA PHE A 75 20.08 10.55 2.28
C PHE A 75 20.54 9.73 3.49
N SER A 76 20.27 10.25 4.69
CA SER A 76 20.57 9.57 5.95
C SER A 76 19.34 9.64 6.84
N SER A 77 18.72 8.48 7.05
CA SER A 77 17.53 8.38 7.88
C SER A 77 17.86 8.62 9.35
N SER A 78 17.13 9.53 10.00
CA SER A 78 17.13 9.71 11.46
C SER A 78 16.02 8.89 12.14
N ARG A 79 14.95 8.54 11.40
CA ARG A 79 13.84 7.71 11.89
C ARG A 79 13.30 6.80 10.82
N GLU A 80 12.95 5.58 11.22
CA GLU A 80 12.31 4.59 10.35
C GLU A 80 11.09 3.98 11.03
N VAL A 81 10.04 3.73 10.26
CA VAL A 81 8.79 3.14 10.74
C VAL A 81 8.11 2.35 9.62
N GLY A 82 7.46 1.24 9.96
CA GLY A 82 6.78 0.37 8.99
C GLY A 82 7.27 -1.08 9.07
N ASN A 83 6.33 -2.04 9.01
CA ASN A 83 6.62 -3.48 9.03
C ASN A 83 6.32 -4.18 7.70
N GLY A 84 5.39 -3.66 6.89
CA GLY A 84 5.10 -4.15 5.53
C GLY A 84 5.96 -3.43 4.49
N GLY A 85 5.75 -2.13 4.36
CA GLY A 85 6.65 -1.18 3.73
C GLY A 85 7.36 -0.32 4.77
N ARG A 86 8.25 0.56 4.32
CA ARG A 86 9.14 1.32 5.21
C ARG A 86 9.13 2.82 4.88
N LEU A 87 8.72 3.65 5.83
CA LEU A 87 8.91 5.09 5.81
C LEU A 87 10.24 5.43 6.49
N MET A 88 11.12 6.14 5.79
CA MET A 88 12.39 6.62 6.32
C MET A 88 12.42 8.14 6.25
N ILE A 89 12.78 8.81 7.35
CA ILE A 89 12.73 10.27 7.48
C ILE A 89 14.13 10.78 7.79
N ASP A 90 14.58 11.76 7.00
CA ASP A 90 15.75 12.61 7.26
C ASP A 90 15.24 13.94 7.84
N GLU A 91 15.15 14.03 9.17
CA GLU A 91 14.63 15.23 9.86
C GLU A 91 15.52 16.46 9.57
N ALA A 92 16.84 16.28 9.54
CA ALA A 92 17.80 17.36 9.30
C ALA A 92 17.70 17.90 7.87
N GLY A 93 17.51 17.01 6.89
CA GLY A 93 17.29 17.37 5.49
C GLY A 93 15.85 17.77 5.15
N GLY A 94 14.90 17.59 6.07
CA GLY A 94 13.48 17.90 5.84
C GLY A 94 12.83 17.06 4.75
N ARG A 95 13.25 15.80 4.61
CA ARG A 95 12.88 14.90 3.50
C ARG A 95 12.55 13.51 4.01
N PHE A 96 11.82 12.75 3.21
CA PHE A 96 11.51 11.36 3.47
C PHE A 96 11.50 10.54 2.19
N VAL A 97 11.60 9.23 2.35
CA VAL A 97 11.38 8.23 1.30
C VAL A 97 10.47 7.14 1.83
N VAL A 98 9.78 6.47 0.91
CA VAL A 98 8.97 5.29 1.23
C VAL A 98 9.39 4.14 0.33
N LEU A 99 9.71 3.01 0.94
CA LEU A 99 9.91 1.72 0.29
C LEU A 99 8.62 0.92 0.38
N GLU A 100 8.23 0.28 -0.73
CA GLU A 100 7.00 -0.50 -0.80
C GLU A 100 7.11 -1.77 0.05
N ASP A 101 8.28 -2.43 0.00
CA ASP A 101 8.61 -3.59 0.81
C ASP A 101 9.65 -3.26 1.89
N ALA A 102 9.51 -3.87 3.06
CA ALA A 102 10.38 -3.62 4.19
C ALA A 102 11.84 -3.99 3.92
N ASP A 103 12.12 -4.97 3.05
CA ASP A 103 13.47 -5.48 2.76
C ASP A 103 14.12 -4.86 1.51
N ASP A 104 13.48 -3.86 0.91
CA ASP A 104 13.97 -3.23 -0.31
C ASP A 104 15.33 -2.53 -0.11
N ASP A 105 16.21 -2.67 -1.10
CA ASP A 105 17.45 -1.89 -1.16
C ASP A 105 17.16 -0.47 -1.66
N LEU A 106 17.50 0.51 -0.83
CA LEU A 106 17.22 1.91 -1.05
C LEU A 106 17.72 2.42 -2.42
N LEU A 107 18.96 2.10 -2.79
CA LEU A 107 19.56 2.62 -4.02
C LEU A 107 19.12 1.86 -5.27
N ALA A 108 18.81 0.57 -5.13
CA ALA A 108 18.29 -0.25 -6.22
C ALA A 108 16.85 0.14 -6.58
N VAL A 109 16.01 0.39 -5.59
CA VAL A 109 14.63 0.87 -5.79
C VAL A 109 14.62 2.33 -6.23
N ASN A 110 15.51 3.15 -5.66
CA ASN A 110 15.56 4.59 -5.89
C ASN A 110 14.18 5.22 -5.58
N PRO A 111 13.61 5.09 -4.37
CA PRO A 111 12.30 5.68 -4.06
C PRO A 111 12.32 7.20 -4.26
N ASP A 112 11.14 7.80 -4.44
CA ASP A 112 11.03 9.26 -4.55
C ASP A 112 11.44 9.92 -3.23
N LEU A 113 12.42 10.82 -3.31
CA LEU A 113 12.87 11.66 -2.22
C LEU A 113 11.97 12.88 -2.13
N VAL A 114 11.07 12.90 -1.16
CA VAL A 114 10.00 13.90 -1.05
C VAL A 114 10.29 14.84 0.11
N SER A 115 10.05 16.14 -0.08
CA SER A 115 10.14 17.10 1.01
C SER A 115 8.96 16.94 1.98
N LEU A 116 9.23 17.01 3.28
CA LEU A 116 8.18 17.01 4.31
C LEU A 116 7.20 18.18 4.13
N ALA A 117 7.66 19.30 3.59
CA ALA A 117 6.81 20.45 3.28
C ALA A 117 5.76 20.16 2.18
N GLN A 118 6.00 19.14 1.34
CA GLN A 118 5.08 18.72 0.29
C GLN A 118 3.95 17.82 0.79
N VAL A 119 4.00 17.32 2.03
CA VAL A 119 2.94 16.49 2.59
C VAL A 119 1.68 17.33 2.80
N GLU A 120 0.59 16.89 2.18
CA GLU A 120 -0.72 17.53 2.24
C GLU A 120 -1.65 16.80 3.20
N ARG A 121 -1.63 15.46 3.16
CA ARG A 121 -2.51 14.60 3.94
C ARG A 121 -1.87 13.25 4.21
N VAL A 122 -2.26 12.65 5.32
CA VAL A 122 -1.80 11.35 5.81
C VAL A 122 -3.05 10.59 6.28
N GLU A 123 -3.36 9.46 5.65
CA GLU A 123 -4.61 8.71 5.85
C GLU A 123 -4.31 7.22 6.03
N LEU A 124 -5.10 6.56 6.90
CA LEU A 124 -5.11 5.12 7.02
C LEU A 124 -6.25 4.54 6.17
N GLU A 125 -5.92 3.69 5.20
CA GLU A 125 -6.86 2.88 4.45
C GLU A 125 -6.82 1.43 4.96
N VAL A 126 -7.99 0.79 5.08
CA VAL A 126 -8.08 -0.63 5.47
C VAL A 126 -8.80 -1.39 4.37
N GLU A 127 -8.13 -2.39 3.82
CA GLU A 127 -8.73 -3.34 2.89
C GLU A 127 -9.21 -4.57 3.66
N HIS A 128 -10.41 -5.06 3.30
CA HIS A 128 -11.04 -6.20 3.93
C HIS A 128 -11.48 -7.22 2.88
N ILE A 129 -11.11 -8.48 3.12
CA ILE A 129 -11.57 -9.61 2.33
C ILE A 129 -12.16 -10.65 3.28
N SER A 130 -13.26 -11.30 2.88
CA SER A 130 -13.85 -12.40 3.65
C SER A 130 -14.07 -13.64 2.77
N HIS A 131 -13.79 -14.80 3.34
CA HIS A 131 -14.00 -16.10 2.73
C HIS A 131 -14.79 -17.00 3.68
N GLU A 132 -15.87 -17.60 3.18
CA GLU A 132 -16.60 -18.64 3.89
C GLU A 132 -15.75 -19.93 3.92
N GLU A 133 -15.51 -20.45 5.11
CA GLU A 133 -14.90 -21.77 5.27
C GLU A 133 -15.91 -22.85 4.91
N LYS A 134 -15.48 -23.82 4.10
CA LYS A 134 -16.32 -24.96 3.68
C LYS A 134 -15.64 -26.26 4.02
N ARG A 135 -16.42 -27.19 4.56
CA ARG A 135 -16.01 -28.57 4.77
C ARG A 135 -16.25 -29.39 3.51
N MET A 136 -15.37 -30.37 3.29
CA MET A 136 -15.58 -31.37 2.24
C MET A 136 -16.35 -32.55 2.84
N ILE A 137 -17.57 -32.79 2.35
CA ILE A 137 -18.39 -33.95 2.70
C ILE A 137 -18.75 -34.64 1.38
N ASP A 138 -18.40 -35.92 1.24
CA ASP A 138 -18.64 -36.74 0.06
C ASP A 138 -18.16 -36.09 -1.26
N GLY A 139 -16.99 -35.45 -1.22
CA GLY A 139 -16.41 -34.76 -2.38
C GLY A 139 -17.09 -33.46 -2.76
N LYS A 140 -18.09 -32.99 -2.01
CA LYS A 140 -18.78 -31.71 -2.21
C LYS A 140 -18.39 -30.71 -1.13
N LYS A 141 -18.15 -29.46 -1.54
CA LYS A 141 -17.99 -28.33 -0.62
C LYS A 141 -19.35 -28.03 0.03
N GLN A 142 -19.43 -28.15 1.34
CA GLN A 142 -20.61 -27.82 2.13
C GLN A 142 -20.24 -26.79 3.19
N SER A 143 -21.16 -25.88 3.49
CA SER A 143 -21.02 -24.92 4.58
C SER A 143 -21.00 -25.61 5.94
N TYR A 144 -20.39 -24.95 6.92
CA TYR A 144 -20.58 -25.29 8.32
C TYR A 144 -21.98 -24.84 8.78
N GLU A 145 -22.50 -25.44 9.85
CA GLU A 145 -23.74 -25.04 10.50
C GLU A 145 -23.44 -24.76 11.99
N PRO A 146 -23.36 -23.48 12.41
CA PRO A 146 -23.52 -22.27 11.59
C PRO A 146 -22.33 -22.03 10.62
N PRO A 147 -22.52 -21.23 9.54
CA PRO A 147 -21.43 -20.87 8.63
C PRO A 147 -20.27 -20.19 9.34
N ARG A 148 -19.05 -20.49 8.87
CA ARG A 148 -17.79 -19.95 9.40
C ARG A 148 -17.13 -19.08 8.35
N PHE A 149 -16.56 -17.95 8.77
CA PHE A 149 -15.88 -17.01 7.90
C PHE A 149 -14.48 -16.71 8.41
N LEU A 150 -13.55 -16.63 7.47
CA LEU A 150 -12.21 -16.13 7.68
C LEU A 150 -12.11 -14.75 7.03
N HIS A 151 -11.76 -13.75 7.83
CA HIS A 151 -11.58 -12.37 7.38
C HIS A 151 -10.09 -12.08 7.29
N TYR A 152 -9.71 -11.25 6.32
CA TYR A 152 -8.34 -10.79 6.11
C TYR A 152 -8.34 -9.28 6.02
N PHE A 153 -7.42 -8.66 6.75
CA PHE A 153 -7.25 -7.21 6.79
C PHE A 153 -5.84 -6.79 6.35
N ASP A 154 -5.79 -5.80 5.48
CA ASP A 154 -4.56 -5.12 5.08
C ASP A 154 -4.67 -3.64 5.42
N PHE A 155 -3.70 -3.13 6.17
CA PHE A 155 -3.60 -1.75 6.60
C PHE A 155 -2.64 -1.03 5.67
N TRP A 156 -3.08 0.10 5.13
CA TRP A 156 -2.35 0.88 4.15
C TRP A 156 -2.23 2.32 4.63
N GLU A 157 -1.00 2.82 4.66
CA GLU A 157 -0.76 4.24 4.87
C GLU A 157 -0.78 4.96 3.52
N VAL A 158 -1.51 6.06 3.43
CA VAL A 158 -1.61 6.90 2.25
C VAL A 158 -1.13 8.31 2.56
N ILE A 159 0.02 8.66 1.99
CA ILE A 159 0.59 9.99 2.07
C ILE A 159 0.30 10.71 0.75
N THR A 160 -0.52 11.75 0.82
CA THR A 160 -0.80 12.64 -0.31
C THR A 160 0.19 13.79 -0.30
N THR A 161 0.82 14.07 -1.45
CA THR A 161 1.86 15.09 -1.58
C THR A 161 1.67 15.97 -2.81
N SER A 162 2.28 17.15 -2.78
CA SER A 162 2.42 18.03 -3.96
C SER A 162 3.61 17.68 -4.87
N HIS A 163 4.27 16.52 -4.67
CA HIS A 163 5.37 16.07 -5.53
C HIS A 163 4.86 15.77 -6.95
N PRO A 164 5.55 16.22 -8.02
CA PRO A 164 5.04 16.10 -9.40
C PRO A 164 4.78 14.65 -9.83
N TRP A 165 5.56 13.71 -9.32
CA TRP A 165 5.51 12.29 -9.73
C TRP A 165 4.98 11.35 -8.64
N ALA A 166 4.91 11.80 -7.39
CA ALA A 166 4.62 10.97 -6.22
C ALA A 166 3.46 11.56 -5.40
N LYS A 167 2.38 11.90 -6.11
CA LYS A 167 1.21 12.60 -5.53
C LYS A 167 0.49 11.76 -4.47
N ARG A 168 0.49 10.44 -4.62
CA ARG A 168 -0.12 9.50 -3.69
C ARG A 168 0.81 8.33 -3.45
N ILE A 169 1.43 8.32 -2.29
CA ILE A 169 2.31 7.26 -1.82
C ILE A 169 1.46 6.34 -0.95
N ARG A 170 1.25 5.10 -1.39
CA ARG A 170 0.41 4.12 -0.68
C ARG A 170 1.22 2.87 -0.38
N PHE A 171 1.57 2.65 0.87
CA PHE A 171 2.38 1.51 1.28
C PHE A 171 1.73 0.76 2.43
N ARG A 172 2.06 -0.51 2.54
CA ARG A 172 1.42 -1.41 3.48
C ARG A 172 2.04 -1.26 4.86
N LEU A 173 1.22 -1.23 5.92
CA LEU A 173 1.71 -1.12 7.30
C LEU A 173 1.99 -2.48 7.91
N ASN A 174 1.06 -3.43 7.79
CA ASN A 174 1.25 -4.81 8.26
C ASN A 174 2.04 -5.65 7.24
N GLY A 175 2.74 -6.69 7.73
CA GLY A 175 3.43 -7.65 6.88
C GLY A 175 2.44 -8.57 6.13
N PRO A 176 2.22 -9.83 6.56
CA PRO A 176 1.16 -10.67 6.00
C PRO A 176 -0.25 -10.12 6.29
N SER A 177 -1.24 -10.54 5.50
CA SER A 177 -2.64 -10.16 5.73
C SER A 177 -3.09 -10.72 7.06
N LEU A 178 -3.66 -9.86 7.90
CA LEU A 178 -4.05 -10.21 9.25
C LEU A 178 -5.32 -11.07 9.19
N PRO A 179 -5.27 -12.38 9.54
CA PRO A 179 -6.48 -13.17 9.62
C PRO A 179 -7.29 -12.77 10.87
N LEU A 180 -8.61 -12.88 10.78
CA LEU A 180 -9.51 -12.84 11.92
C LEU A 180 -10.58 -13.92 11.73
N HIS A 181 -10.69 -14.81 12.70
CA HIS A 181 -11.67 -15.90 12.67
C HIS A 181 -12.97 -15.43 13.35
N ALA A 182 -14.11 -15.54 12.65
CA ALA A 182 -15.41 -15.22 13.22
C ALA A 182 -16.40 -16.39 13.01
N GLU A 183 -17.02 -16.86 14.10
CA GLU A 183 -18.10 -17.84 14.05
C GLU A 183 -19.47 -17.13 13.98
N GLY A 184 -20.33 -17.52 13.04
CA GLY A 184 -21.77 -17.28 13.16
C GLY A 184 -22.35 -15.94 12.70
N ILE A 185 -21.60 -15.00 12.12
CA ILE A 185 -22.16 -13.72 11.62
C ILE A 185 -21.77 -13.44 10.16
N ALA A 186 -22.64 -13.84 9.22
CA ALA A 186 -22.63 -13.31 7.85
C ALA A 186 -23.35 -11.95 7.82
N ARG A 187 -22.63 -10.83 7.97
CA ARG A 187 -23.24 -9.50 7.72
C ARG A 187 -22.54 -8.75 6.58
N ARG A 188 -23.41 -8.12 5.77
CA ARG A 188 -23.11 -7.29 4.61
C ARG A 188 -22.70 -5.91 5.14
N GLN A 189 -21.59 -5.39 4.62
CA GLN A 189 -21.00 -4.04 4.86
C GLN A 189 -20.04 -3.94 6.05
N PRO A 190 -18.73 -4.13 5.81
CA PRO A 190 -17.65 -3.95 6.77
C PRO A 190 -16.89 -2.62 6.59
N HIS A 191 -17.60 -1.53 6.25
CA HIS A 191 -16.96 -0.27 5.83
C HIS A 191 -17.24 0.94 6.72
N LEU A 192 -17.53 0.72 8.00
CA LEU A 192 -17.44 1.76 9.03
C LEU A 192 -16.50 1.28 10.13
N ASP A 193 -15.29 1.84 10.12
CA ASP A 193 -14.24 1.65 11.13
C ASP A 193 -13.87 0.19 11.43
N ALA A 194 -13.09 -0.43 10.55
CA ALA A 194 -12.57 -1.79 10.74
C ALA A 194 -11.93 -2.01 12.13
N TYR A 195 -11.29 -0.99 12.73
CA TYR A 195 -10.82 -1.05 14.12
C TYR A 195 -11.97 -1.17 15.15
N HIS A 196 -12.98 -0.32 15.07
CA HIS A 196 -14.13 -0.33 15.98
C HIS A 196 -15.05 -1.53 15.72
N GLU A 197 -15.17 -2.00 14.49
CA GLU A 197 -15.90 -3.20 14.12
C GLU A 197 -15.15 -4.47 14.54
N VAL A 198 -13.83 -4.58 14.33
CA VAL A 198 -13.04 -5.71 14.87
C VAL A 198 -13.11 -5.72 16.41
N LYS A 199 -13.00 -4.56 17.05
CA LYS A 199 -13.17 -4.40 18.50
C LYS A 199 -14.60 -4.71 18.97
N ALA A 200 -15.63 -4.37 18.19
CA ALA A 200 -17.03 -4.65 18.50
C ALA A 200 -17.48 -6.08 18.16
N HIS A 201 -16.85 -6.74 17.18
CA HIS A 201 -17.12 -8.13 16.75
C HIS A 201 -16.58 -9.16 17.74
N ILE A 202 -15.68 -8.73 18.62
CA ILE A 202 -15.09 -9.55 19.67
C ILE A 202 -16.00 -9.67 20.91
N GLU A 203 -17.26 -9.21 20.82
CA GLU A 203 -18.21 -9.15 21.95
C GLU A 203 -17.62 -8.47 23.20
N LEU A 204 -16.64 -7.57 23.03
CA LEU A 204 -16.20 -6.72 24.13
C LEU A 204 -17.13 -5.51 24.16
N PRO A 205 -18.02 -5.38 25.17
CA PRO A 205 -18.73 -4.13 25.34
C PRO A 205 -17.69 -3.02 25.55
N PRO A 206 -18.01 -1.76 25.20
CA PRO A 206 -17.16 -0.63 25.54
C PRO A 206 -16.77 -0.76 27.02
N ALA A 207 -15.50 -0.51 27.38
CA ALA A 207 -15.04 -0.66 28.77
C ALA A 207 -15.95 0.08 29.77
N GLY A 208 -16.57 1.19 29.33
CA GLY A 208 -17.61 1.91 30.08
C GLY A 208 -18.90 1.11 30.31
N LEU A 209 -19.42 0.39 29.30
CA LEU A 209 -20.68 -0.36 29.40
C LEU A 209 -20.56 -1.60 30.32
N LEU A 210 -19.41 -2.28 30.34
CA LEU A 210 -19.13 -3.37 31.28
C LEU A 210 -19.10 -2.86 32.74
N THR A 211 -18.53 -1.68 32.93
CA THR A 211 -18.44 -1.01 34.24
C THR A 211 -19.83 -0.53 34.71
N ASP A 212 -20.63 0.04 33.80
CA ASP A 212 -21.99 0.52 34.08
C ASP A 212 -22.98 -0.62 34.37
N LEU A 213 -22.72 -1.83 33.85
CA LEU A 213 -23.51 -3.04 34.11
C LEU A 213 -22.97 -3.89 35.28
N GLY A 214 -21.86 -3.48 35.92
CA GLY A 214 -21.25 -4.21 37.05
C GLY A 214 -20.62 -5.56 36.67
N LEU A 215 -20.39 -5.80 35.38
CA LEU A 215 -19.82 -7.04 34.85
C LEU A 215 -18.31 -6.87 34.67
N ASN A 216 -17.55 -7.02 35.75
CA ASN A 216 -16.07 -7.07 35.71
C ASN A 216 -15.58 -8.48 35.30
N ALA A 217 -16.05 -8.99 34.16
CA ALA A 217 -15.50 -10.22 33.59
C ALA A 217 -14.76 -9.86 32.29
N PRO A 218 -13.42 -10.04 32.22
CA PRO A 218 -12.74 -9.95 30.94
C PRO A 218 -13.32 -11.03 30.04
N VAL A 219 -13.83 -10.65 28.85
CA VAL A 219 -14.10 -11.64 27.81
C VAL A 219 -12.76 -12.29 27.52
N ALA A 220 -12.63 -13.57 27.88
CA ALA A 220 -11.39 -14.31 27.72
C ALA A 220 -11.22 -14.64 26.25
N LEU A 221 -10.53 -13.74 25.53
CA LEU A 221 -10.10 -14.01 24.17
C LEU A 221 -9.14 -15.18 24.16
N ASP A 222 -9.30 -16.06 23.17
CA ASP A 222 -8.25 -17.04 22.92
C ASP A 222 -6.95 -16.32 22.50
N TYR A 223 -5.84 -17.01 22.71
CA TYR A 223 -4.50 -16.45 22.49
C TYR A 223 -4.31 -15.94 21.04
N ARG A 224 -4.93 -16.61 20.06
CA ARG A 224 -4.78 -16.26 18.65
C ARG A 224 -5.52 -14.96 18.35
N THR A 225 -6.79 -14.83 18.75
CA THR A 225 -7.57 -13.61 18.55
C THR A 225 -6.93 -12.42 19.25
N ARG A 226 -6.34 -12.62 20.43
CA ARG A 226 -5.60 -11.56 21.12
C ARG A 226 -4.37 -11.12 20.34
N GLN A 227 -3.59 -12.06 19.82
CA GLN A 227 -2.41 -11.74 19.00
C GLN A 227 -2.80 -11.00 17.72
N GLU A 228 -3.92 -11.38 17.09
CA GLU A 228 -4.45 -10.72 15.89
C GLU A 228 -4.87 -9.27 16.21
N LEU A 229 -5.57 -9.05 17.33
CA LEU A 229 -5.92 -7.71 17.81
C LEU A 229 -4.71 -6.83 18.11
N ASP A 230 -3.71 -7.36 18.81
CA ASP A 230 -2.49 -6.63 19.14
C ASP A 230 -1.79 -6.15 17.86
N GLU A 231 -1.89 -6.89 16.75
CA GLU A 231 -1.35 -6.46 15.46
C GLU A 231 -2.14 -5.31 14.82
N CYS A 232 -3.46 -5.31 14.97
CA CYS A 232 -4.33 -4.21 14.56
C CYS A 232 -4.02 -2.93 15.36
N ASP A 233 -3.91 -3.03 16.69
CA ASP A 233 -3.53 -1.91 17.56
C ASP A 233 -2.15 -1.35 17.17
N ARG A 234 -1.16 -2.21 16.92
CA ARG A 234 0.17 -1.78 16.43
C ARG A 234 0.10 -1.00 15.12
N CYS A 235 -0.74 -1.41 14.16
CA CYS A 235 -0.89 -0.67 12.90
C CYS A 235 -1.51 0.71 13.12
N CYS A 236 -2.48 0.82 14.03
CA CYS A 236 -3.11 2.10 14.38
C CYS A 236 -2.13 3.02 15.13
N GLU A 237 -1.35 2.49 16.07
CA GLU A 237 -0.28 3.22 16.77
C GLU A 237 0.79 3.70 15.79
N MET A 238 1.14 2.88 14.81
CA MET A 238 2.09 3.22 13.78
C MET A 238 1.59 4.34 12.87
N HIS A 239 0.31 4.31 12.46
CA HIS A 239 -0.31 5.42 11.75
C HIS A 239 -0.24 6.73 12.56
N ALA A 240 -0.61 6.67 13.85
CA ALA A 240 -0.54 7.83 14.74
C ALA A 240 0.90 8.38 14.87
N LEU A 241 1.89 7.49 14.97
CA LEU A 241 3.30 7.85 14.99
C LEU A 241 3.72 8.52 13.67
N ILE A 242 3.43 7.92 12.52
CA ILE A 242 3.74 8.47 11.18
C ILE A 242 3.18 9.88 11.04
N ARG A 243 1.90 10.06 11.36
CA ARG A 243 1.25 11.36 11.32
C ARG A 243 1.95 12.37 12.23
N SER A 244 2.29 11.98 13.46
CA SER A 244 3.00 12.85 14.40
C SER A 244 4.39 13.23 13.89
N LEU A 245 5.14 12.32 13.28
CA LEU A 245 6.49 12.58 12.75
C LEU A 245 6.43 13.57 11.59
N LEU A 246 5.49 13.35 10.66
CA LEU A 246 5.31 14.21 9.49
C LEU A 246 4.80 15.60 9.90
N ASP A 247 3.86 15.69 10.85
CA ASP A 247 3.35 16.97 11.34
C ASP A 247 4.40 17.77 12.12
N ALA A 248 5.17 17.12 13.01
CA ALA A 248 6.25 17.78 13.75
C ALA A 248 7.33 18.33 12.82
N SER A 249 7.78 17.50 11.86
CA SER A 249 8.80 17.92 10.91
C SER A 249 8.33 19.08 10.03
N ARG A 250 7.04 19.15 9.68
CA ARG A 250 6.48 20.29 8.93
C ARG A 250 6.46 21.59 9.73
N ALA A 251 6.31 21.53 11.05
CA ALA A 251 6.28 22.71 11.91
C ALA A 251 7.68 23.34 12.04
N ASP A 252 8.72 22.52 12.16
CA ASP A 252 10.10 22.98 12.32
C ASP A 252 10.65 23.63 11.04
N HIS A 253 10.24 23.15 9.86
CA HIS A 253 10.66 23.69 8.56
C HIS A 253 9.85 24.92 8.09
N LYS A 254 8.89 25.41 8.89
CA LYS A 254 8.16 26.67 8.63
C LYS A 254 8.73 27.88 9.39
N ASN A 255 9.68 27.68 10.30
CA ASN A 255 10.38 28.72 11.06
C ASN A 255 11.79 28.96 10.50
#